data_AF-A0A4R0XPA6-F1
#
_entry.id   AF-A0A4R0XPA6-F1
#
_cell.length_a   1.000
_cell.length_b   1.000
_cell.length_c   1.000
_cell.angle_alpha   90.00
_cell.angle_beta   90.00
_cell.angle_gamma   90.00
#
_symmetry.space_group_name_H-M   'P 1'
#
loop_
_entity.id
_entity.type
_entity.pdbx_description
1 polymer ?
#
loop_
_entity_poly.entity_id
_entity_poly.type
_entity_poly.pdbx_seq_one_letter_code
_entity_poly.pdbx_strand_id
1 'polypeptide(L)' 'MNTSPVQTGAVGAVTAAVYTLVSAFAKHYNIDITPDAQMSVAVGIVASAHWIGQQFAARSAAKAPATPQ' A
#
# COMPACT_ATOMS: atom_id res chain seq x y z
N MET A 1 -16.01 6.85 -9.04
CA MET A 1 -15.07 5.73 -8.83
C MET A 1 -15.70 4.78 -7.83
N ASN A 2 -16.37 3.72 -8.27
CA ASN A 2 -16.90 2.70 -7.36
C ASN A 2 -15.77 1.71 -7.05
N THR A 3 -15.02 1.94 -5.97
CA THR A 3 -14.20 0.87 -5.41
C THR A 3 -15.12 -0.24 -4.97
N SER A 4 -14.90 -1.46 -5.47
CA SER A 4 -15.72 -2.58 -5.02
C SER A 4 -15.45 -2.85 -3.52
N PRO A 5 -16.43 -3.37 -2.76
CA PRO A 5 -16.21 -3.74 -1.35
C PRO A 5 -14.98 -4.63 -1.16
N VAL A 6 -14.67 -5.46 -2.16
CA VAL A 6 -13.48 -6.32 -2.19
C VAL A 6 -12.18 -5.51 -2.26
N GLN A 7 -12.13 -4.43 -3.05
CA GLN A 7 -10.95 -3.55 -3.12
C GLN A 7 -10.74 -2.79 -1.81
N THR A 8 -11.80 -2.28 -1.20
CA THR A 8 -11.73 -1.62 0.11
C THR A 8 -11.29 -2.60 1.21
N GLY A 9 -11.83 -3.82 1.20
CA GLY A 9 -11.42 -4.88 2.13
C GLY A 9 -9.95 -5.29 1.96
N ALA A 10 -9.48 -5.40 0.71
CA ALA A 10 -8.08 -5.71 0.43
C ALA A 10 -7.12 -4.61 0.92
N VAL A 11 -7.46 -3.33 0.75
CA VAL A 11 -6.66 -2.21 1.28
C VAL A 11 -6.58 -2.27 2.81
N GLY A 12 -7.70 -2.56 3.48
CA GLY A 12 -7.73 -2.74 4.93
C GLY A 12 -6.83 -3.89 5.40
N ALA A 13 -6.92 -5.06 4.75
CA ALA A 13 -6.10 -6.22 5.08
C ALA A 13 -4.60 -5.97 4.88
N VAL A 14 -4.21 -5.33 3.76
CA VAL A 14 -2.81 -4.98 3.49
C VAL A 14 -2.30 -3.97 4.52
N THR A 15 -3.11 -2.98 4.89
CA THR A 15 -2.73 -1.98 5.91
C THR A 15 -2.50 -2.64 7.27
N ALA A 16 -3.38 -3.57 7.67
CA ALA A 16 -3.22 -4.33 8.92
C ALA A 16 -1.95 -5.21 8.91
N ALA A 17 -1.61 -5.82 7.78
CA ALA A 17 -0.38 -6.60 7.63
C ALA A 17 0.88 -5.71 7.78
N VAL A 18 0.88 -4.54 7.13
CA VAL A 18 1.99 -3.57 7.25
C VAL A 18 2.08 -3.02 8.68
N TYR A 19 0.95 -2.71 9.31
CA TYR A 19 0.92 -2.29 10.72
C TYR A 19 1.55 -3.35 11.63
N THR A 20 1.20 -4.63 11.44
CA THR A 20 1.78 -5.74 12.21
C THR A 20 3.30 -5.81 12.05
N LEU A 21 3.81 -5.58 10.84
CA LEU A 21 5.23 -5.52 10.56
C LEU A 21 5.91 -4.33 11.27
N VAL A 22 5.30 -3.14 11.19
CA VAL A 22 5.79 -1.94 11.88
C VAL A 22 5.82 -2.15 13.40
N SER A 23 4.77 -2.72 13.98
CA SER A 23 4.73 -3.06 15.40
C SER A 23 5.79 -4.08 15.80
N ALA A 24 6.06 -5.08 14.96
CA ALA A 24 7.11 -6.07 15.20
C ALA A 24 8.50 -5.41 15.19
N PHE A 25 8.77 -4.51 14.24
CA PHE A 25 10.00 -3.75 14.20
C PHE A 25 10.17 -2.80 15.38
N ALA A 26 9.11 -2.08 15.76
CA ALA A 26 9.13 -1.21 16.93
C ALA A 26 9.48 -1.97 18.21
N LYS A 27 8.88 -3.15 18.40
CA LYS A 27 9.21 -4.05 19.52
C LYS A 27 10.64 -4.59 19.44
N HIS A 28 11.09 -5.02 18.26
CA HIS A 28 12.42 -5.58 18.08
C HIS A 28 13.54 -4.57 18.39
N TYR A 29 13.34 -3.31 17.98
CA TYR A 29 14.33 -2.24 18.17
C TYR A 29 14.10 -1.37 19.41
N ASN A 30 13.13 -1.72 20.28
CA ASN A 30 12.74 -0.89 21.44
C ASN A 30 12.45 0.58 21.07
N ILE A 31 11.80 0.79 19.93
CA ILE A 31 11.37 2.12 19.50
C ILE A 31 10.04 2.41 20.18
N ASP A 32 10.01 3.44 21.02
CA ASP A 32 8.77 3.94 21.61
C ASP A 32 8.02 4.78 20.57
N ILE A 33 7.01 4.16 19.96
CA ILE A 33 6.16 4.78 18.95
C ILE A 33 4.71 4.40 19.23
N THR A 34 3.85 5.42 19.30
CA THR A 34 2.43 5.24 19.62
C THR A 34 1.71 4.40 18.56
N PRO A 35 0.65 3.66 18.91
CA PRO A 35 -0.14 2.89 17.94
C PRO A 35 -0.64 3.74 16.77
N ASP A 36 -1.08 4.98 17.03
CA ASP A 36 -1.54 5.91 15.98
C ASP A 36 -0.41 6.28 15.01
N ALA A 37 0.80 6.51 15.51
CA ALA A 37 1.95 6.80 14.67
C ALA A 37 2.36 5.57 13.84
N GLN A 38 2.30 4.36 14.40
CA GLN A 38 2.52 3.11 13.66
C GLN A 38 1.48 2.92 12.54
N MET A 39 0.21 3.23 12.82
CA MET A 39 -0.87 3.16 11.84
C MET A 39 -0.71 4.21 10.74
N SER A 40 -0.30 5.43 11.09
CA SER A 40 0.00 6.48 10.13
C SER A 40 1.13 6.08 9.16
N VAL A 41 2.20 5.47 9.68
CA VAL A 41 3.28 4.91 8.87
C VAL A 41 2.78 3.80 7.95
N ALA A 42 1.97 2.87 8.47
CA ALA A 42 1.42 1.77 7.68
C ALA A 42 0.55 2.28 6.52
N VAL A 43 -0.34 3.24 6.77
CA VAL A 43 -1.16 3.87 5.73
C VAL A 43 -0.30 4.61 4.71
N GLY A 44 0.73 5.34 5.16
CA GLY A 44 1.67 6.02 4.29
C GLY A 44 2.38 5.07 3.32
N ILE A 45 2.90 3.94 3.84
CA ILE A 45 3.54 2.89 3.04
C ILE A 45 2.58 2.34 1.99
N VAL A 46 1.36 1.99 2.39
CA VAL A 46 0.35 1.42 1.47
C VAL A 46 -0.03 2.42 0.38
N ALA A 47 -0.24 3.69 0.75
CA ALA A 47 -0.57 4.75 -0.20
C ALA A 47 0.56 4.99 -1.21
N SER A 48 1.82 5.05 -0.74
CA SER A 48 2.99 5.19 -1.62
C SER A 48 3.16 3.99 -2.54
N ALA A 49 3.01 2.76 -2.02
CA ALA A 49 3.09 1.54 -2.83
C ALA A 49 1.99 1.51 -3.90
N HIS A 50 0.77 1.94 -3.55
CA HIS A 50 -0.34 2.03 -4.51
C HIS A 50 -0.03 3.04 -5.63
N TRP A 51 0.46 4.23 -5.28
CA TRP A 51 0.84 5.23 -6.27
C TRP A 51 1.96 4.73 -7.20
N ILE A 52 3.01 4.13 -6.64
CA ILE A 52 4.11 3.55 -7.43
C ILE A 52 3.57 2.47 -8.37
N GLY A 53 2.71 1.57 -7.86
CA GLY A 53 2.07 0.53 -8.67
C GLY A 53 1.24 1.10 -9.82
N GLN A 54 0.50 2.18 -9.59
CA GLN A 54 -0.23 2.90 -10.63
C GLN A 54 0.71 3.50 -11.69
N GLN A 55 1.84 4.09 -11.28
CA GLN A 55 2.82 4.63 -12.22
C GLN A 55 3.45 3.53 -13.10
N PHE A 56 3.76 2.38 -12.50
CA PHE A 56 4.26 1.23 -13.26
C PHE A 56 3.20 0.67 -14.21
N ALA A 57 1.95 0.51 -13.76
CA ALA A 57 0.86 0.05 -14.60
C ALA A 57 0.62 1.01 -15.79
N ALA A 58 0.63 2.33 -15.54
CA ALA A 58 0.52 3.34 -16.60
C ALA A 58 1.68 3.28 -17.60
N ARG A 59 2.92 3.11 -17.12
CA ARG A 59 4.11 2.92 -17.98
C ARG A 59 4.04 1.64 -18.80
N SER A 60 3.57 0.55 -18.21
CA SER A 60 3.39 -0.73 -18.93
C SER A 60 2.29 -0.62 -19.99
N ALA A 61 1.18 0.06 -19.69
CA ALA A 61 0.11 0.32 -20.66
C ALA A 61 0.60 1.19 -21.83
N ALA A 62 1.44 2.20 -21.58
CA ALA A 62 2.04 3.04 -22.61
C ALA A 62 3.09 2.30 -23.47
N LYS A 63 3.63 1.18 -22.98
CA LYS A 63 4.55 0.31 -23.72
C LYS A 63 3.86 -0.80 -24.50
N ALA A 64 2.55 -0.99 -24.34
CA ALA A 64 1.83 -1.93 -25.19
C ALA A 64 1.94 -1.45 -26.65
N PRO A 65 2.49 -2.26 -27.57
CA PRO A 65 2.57 -1.87 -28.97
C PRO A 65 1.15 -1.59 -29.48
N ALA A 66 0.96 -0.43 -30.11
CA ALA A 66 -0.20 -0.18 -30.94
C ALA A 66 -0.21 -1.28 -32.02
N THR A 67 -1.01 -2.33 -31.81
CA THR A 67 -1.32 -3.24 -32.90
C THR A 67 -2.29 -2.45 -33.78
N PRO A 68 -1.95 -2.12 -35.04
CA PRO A 68 -2.95 -1.59 -35.95
C PRO A 68 -3.93 -2.72 -36.24
N GLN A 69 -5.20 -2.53 -35.91
CA GLN A 69 -6.32 -3.27 -36.49
C GLN A 69 -7.13 -2.30 -37.33
#